data_AF-A0A9P4U5R7-F1
#
_entry.id   AF-A0A9P4U5R7-F1
#
_cell.length_a   1.000
_cell.length_b   1.000
_cell.length_c   1.000
_cell.angle_alpha   90.00
_cell.angle_beta   90.00
_cell.angle_gamma   90.00
#
_symmetry.space_group_name_H-M   'P 1'
#
loop_
_entity.id
_entity.type
_entity.pdbx_description
1 polymer ?
#
loop_
_entity_poly.entity_id
_entity_poly.type
_entity_poly.pdbx_seq_one_letter_code
_entity_poly.pdbx_strand_id
1 'polypeptide(L)'
;MAGLGLEVNKITFHTYRSDSTWLSAALFSTALENVTARQSILINELAPRLLTVDIARAITDEFPQFESLLQLWQTGDEIAFPTLGGSARFPTNLRWGELRTIWVDFVRCTLRNLAKHPDFIDEAEHTVQSWKPTLPGERSATPWDPDVNNWRYDAASLAAAHPLLWDIPNLEASTNLALLAEPDPLGKRKWKARSNVDLYAHSAASIAIRFLESVSSAVQARVRQIILLEDRVTVANSPSHVQGLLPFYRANPRLHIQRVVNVWEVGITPETRFAIEPLRISAITKSLGCWILETMRLQGQIPEGSFQLILDGNPTLDITSEAFRLMMHGAALHNALNELFDRQVLPRPSLLHSSRNRAFAYHYNGLYEALRKLGDGQCASWIDCNFEIGTMPDTQSLIEERSGWSVEDWEHEWNEHLLQEFETGDPLPPYRELHPVSIAYW
;
A
#
# COMPACT_ATOMS: atom_id res chain seq x y z
N MET A 1 13.00 -3.71 34.37
CA MET A 1 13.42 -4.92 33.63
C MET A 1 14.96 -5.02 33.53
N ALA A 2 15.68 -5.00 34.66
CA ALA A 2 17.12 -5.32 34.67
C ALA A 2 17.24 -6.79 35.06
N GLY A 3 17.56 -7.68 34.11
CA GLY A 3 17.72 -9.11 34.40
C GLY A 3 17.23 -10.09 33.32
N LEU A 4 16.57 -9.64 32.25
CA LEU A 4 16.27 -10.51 31.11
C LEU A 4 17.56 -10.72 30.30
N GLY A 5 17.97 -11.98 30.13
CA GLY A 5 19.08 -12.40 29.26
C GLY A 5 18.75 -12.24 27.78
N LEU A 6 18.53 -11.01 27.32
CA LEU A 6 18.10 -10.70 25.95
C LEU A 6 19.15 -10.97 24.87
N GLU A 7 20.38 -11.28 25.28
CA GLU A 7 21.46 -11.65 24.37
C GLU A 7 21.29 -13.07 23.79
N VAL A 8 20.47 -13.92 24.42
CA VAL A 8 20.21 -15.31 23.98
C VAL A 8 18.72 -15.55 23.69
N ASN A 9 17.84 -14.64 24.11
CA ASN A 9 16.41 -14.83 24.02
C ASN A 9 15.85 -14.37 22.66
N LYS A 10 15.09 -15.26 22.05
CA LYS A 10 14.15 -14.97 20.96
C LYS A 10 12.88 -14.37 21.55
N ILE A 11 12.50 -13.18 21.08
CA ILE A 11 11.23 -12.54 21.45
C ILE A 11 10.26 -12.73 20.29
N THR A 12 9.09 -13.30 20.54
CA THR A 12 8.05 -13.48 19.52
C THR A 12 6.91 -12.50 19.77
N PHE A 13 6.50 -11.78 18.73
CA PHE A 13 5.31 -10.94 18.72
C PHE A 13 4.28 -11.53 17.77
N HIS A 14 3.02 -11.46 18.17
CA HIS A 14 1.86 -11.81 17.35
C HIS A 14 1.10 -10.54 16.98
N THR A 15 0.18 -10.65 16.03
CA THR A 15 -0.80 -9.57 15.85
C THR A 15 -1.59 -9.37 17.14
N TYR A 16 -1.93 -8.11 17.43
CA TYR A 16 -2.60 -7.76 18.66
C TYR A 16 -3.95 -7.12 18.39
N ARG A 17 -4.95 -7.59 19.13
CA ARG A 17 -6.29 -7.02 19.17
C ARG A 17 -6.85 -7.15 20.59
N SER A 18 -7.58 -6.13 21.02
CA SER A 18 -8.43 -6.20 22.21
C SER A 18 -9.74 -5.44 21.97
N ASP A 19 -10.73 -5.70 22.83
CA ASP A 19 -12.01 -4.96 22.86
C ASP A 19 -11.81 -3.45 23.11
N SER A 20 -10.69 -3.06 23.71
CA SER A 20 -10.36 -1.67 24.00
C SER A 20 -9.60 -0.95 22.88
N THR A 21 -8.95 -1.67 21.96
CA THR A 21 -8.11 -1.07 20.90
C THR A 21 -8.67 -1.22 19.50
N TRP A 22 -9.61 -2.13 19.24
CA TRP A 22 -10.12 -2.35 17.88
C TRP A 22 -10.72 -1.06 17.27
N LEU A 23 -11.40 -0.25 18.08
CA LEU A 23 -12.02 0.99 17.60
C LEU A 23 -10.97 2.01 17.20
N SER A 24 -9.90 2.18 18.00
CA SER A 24 -8.82 3.09 17.66
C SER A 24 -8.05 2.62 16.43
N ALA A 25 -7.85 1.30 16.27
CA ALA A 25 -7.24 0.69 15.08
C ALA A 25 -8.07 0.92 13.81
N ALA A 26 -9.39 0.69 13.89
CA ALA A 26 -10.31 0.90 12.78
C ALA A 26 -10.38 2.37 12.34
N LEU A 27 -10.49 3.25 13.34
CA LEU A 27 -10.53 4.69 13.12
C LEU A 27 -9.20 5.18 12.55
N PHE A 28 -8.07 4.66 13.04
CA PHE A 28 -6.75 4.98 12.52
C PHE A 28 -6.57 4.54 11.07
N SER A 29 -6.94 3.31 10.72
CA SER A 29 -6.85 2.83 9.33
C SER A 29 -7.64 3.72 8.38
N THR A 30 -8.89 4.02 8.75
CA THR A 30 -9.77 4.90 7.99
C THR A 30 -9.16 6.30 7.87
N ALA A 31 -8.65 6.85 8.97
CA ALA A 31 -8.06 8.18 9.01
C ALA A 31 -6.81 8.26 8.12
N LEU A 32 -5.93 7.26 8.15
CA LEU A 32 -4.75 7.18 7.28
C LEU A 32 -5.13 7.22 5.80
N GLU A 33 -6.11 6.42 5.39
CA GLU A 33 -6.61 6.39 4.01
C GLU A 33 -7.20 7.75 3.62
N ASN A 34 -8.11 8.29 4.43
CA ASN A 34 -8.77 9.55 4.15
C ASN A 34 -7.76 10.71 4.08
N VAL A 35 -6.84 10.81 5.04
CA VAL A 35 -5.80 11.85 5.04
C VAL A 35 -4.92 11.74 3.81
N THR A 36 -4.44 10.53 3.47
CA THR A 36 -3.60 10.32 2.28
C THR A 36 -4.35 10.67 0.99
N ALA A 37 -5.61 10.27 0.88
CA ALA A 37 -6.44 10.58 -0.29
C ALA A 37 -6.67 12.09 -0.41
N ARG A 38 -6.99 12.78 0.70
CA ARG A 38 -7.19 14.24 0.72
C ARG A 38 -5.91 15.01 0.43
N GLN A 39 -4.77 14.56 0.95
CA GLN A 39 -3.46 15.12 0.60
C GLN A 39 -3.17 14.97 -0.89
N SER A 40 -3.49 13.81 -1.48
CA SER A 40 -3.33 13.57 -2.92
C SER A 40 -4.22 14.50 -3.74
N ILE A 41 -5.50 14.68 -3.36
CA ILE A 41 -6.40 15.68 -4.00
C ILE A 41 -5.80 17.08 -3.90
N LEU A 42 -5.34 17.46 -2.70
CA LEU A 42 -4.80 18.79 -2.46
C LEU A 42 -3.61 19.08 -3.39
N ILE A 43 -2.67 18.13 -3.54
CA ILE A 43 -1.55 18.28 -4.49
C ILE A 43 -2.05 18.42 -5.92
N ASN A 44 -2.98 17.58 -6.36
CA ASN A 44 -3.50 17.64 -7.73
C ASN A 44 -4.13 18.99 -8.08
N GLU A 45 -4.75 19.65 -7.10
CA GLU A 45 -5.34 20.98 -7.27
C GLU A 45 -4.30 22.10 -7.15
N LEU A 46 -3.32 21.96 -6.26
CA LEU A 46 -2.31 23.00 -6.00
C LEU A 46 -1.14 22.98 -6.97
N ALA A 47 -0.67 21.81 -7.38
CA ALA A 47 0.52 21.65 -8.19
C ALA A 47 0.47 22.45 -9.51
N PRO A 48 -0.63 22.48 -10.27
CA PRO A 48 -0.70 23.30 -11.49
C PRO A 48 -0.51 24.81 -11.27
N ARG A 49 -0.72 25.30 -10.05
CA ARG A 49 -0.58 26.72 -9.67
C ARG A 49 0.74 27.02 -8.97
N LEU A 50 1.22 26.08 -8.15
CA LEU A 50 2.30 26.32 -7.18
C LEU A 50 3.59 25.55 -7.51
N LEU A 51 3.56 24.59 -8.43
CA LEU A 51 4.70 23.73 -8.75
C LEU A 51 5.69 24.45 -9.68
N THR A 52 6.60 25.23 -9.09
CA THR A 52 7.70 25.85 -9.84
C THR A 52 8.70 24.82 -10.35
N VAL A 53 9.53 25.21 -11.33
CA VAL A 53 10.60 24.34 -11.87
C VAL A 53 11.59 23.89 -10.78
N ASP A 54 11.92 24.77 -9.85
CA ASP A 54 12.86 24.44 -8.76
C ASP A 54 12.24 23.49 -7.73
N ILE A 55 10.95 23.65 -7.42
CA ILE A 55 10.22 22.70 -6.57
C ILE A 55 10.16 21.33 -7.25
N ALA A 56 9.78 21.28 -8.53
CA ALA A 56 9.72 20.02 -9.27
C ALA A 56 11.08 19.33 -9.32
N ARG A 57 12.16 20.06 -9.61
CA ARG A 57 13.54 19.51 -9.59
C ARG A 57 13.88 18.92 -8.22
N ALA A 58 13.62 19.66 -7.14
CA ALA A 58 13.90 19.19 -5.79
C ALA A 58 13.12 17.91 -5.44
N ILE A 59 11.89 17.76 -5.93
CA ILE A 59 11.10 16.53 -5.74
C ILE A 59 11.64 15.40 -6.63
N THR A 60 11.96 15.67 -7.90
CA THR A 60 12.55 14.69 -8.83
C THR A 60 13.88 14.13 -8.32
N ASP A 61 14.71 14.95 -7.68
CA ASP A 61 15.99 14.51 -7.09
C ASP A 61 15.78 13.43 -6.00
N GLU A 62 14.66 13.48 -5.28
CA GLU A 62 14.29 12.50 -4.25
C GLU A 62 13.43 11.35 -4.79
N PHE A 63 12.56 11.64 -5.77
CA PHE A 63 11.61 10.69 -6.36
C PHE A 63 11.61 10.74 -7.90
N PRO A 64 12.69 10.28 -8.56
CA PRO A 64 12.82 10.38 -10.02
C PRO A 64 11.73 9.63 -10.79
N GLN A 65 11.14 8.59 -10.21
CA GLN A 65 10.06 7.81 -10.83
C GLN A 65 8.77 8.62 -11.05
N PHE A 66 8.60 9.77 -10.38
CA PHE A 66 7.44 10.64 -10.56
C PHE A 66 7.73 11.87 -11.44
N GLU A 67 8.89 11.94 -12.10
CA GLU A 67 9.26 13.09 -12.95
C GLU A 67 8.17 13.40 -14.00
N SER A 68 7.69 12.37 -14.71
CA SER A 68 6.65 12.53 -15.74
C SER A 68 5.33 13.07 -15.17
N LEU A 69 4.99 12.73 -13.92
CA LEU A 69 3.80 13.25 -13.24
C LEU A 69 4.00 14.73 -12.86
N LEU A 70 5.19 15.09 -12.37
CA LEU A 70 5.52 16.48 -12.04
C LEU A 70 5.48 17.36 -13.30
N GLN A 71 6.06 16.90 -14.41
CA GLN A 71 6.00 17.59 -15.70
C GLN A 71 4.56 17.82 -16.16
N LEU A 72 3.71 16.81 -15.99
CA LEU A 72 2.30 16.86 -16.36
C LEU A 72 1.51 17.87 -15.51
N TRP A 73 1.82 17.98 -14.21
CA TRP A 73 1.26 19.06 -13.39
C TRP A 73 1.74 20.44 -13.82
N GLN A 74 3.00 20.57 -14.27
CA GLN A 74 3.57 21.86 -14.71
C GLN A 74 3.00 22.36 -16.04
N THR A 75 2.71 21.46 -17.00
CA THR A 75 2.15 21.88 -18.28
C THR A 75 0.68 22.32 -18.15
N GLY A 76 0.02 21.93 -17.06
CA GLY A 76 -1.40 22.20 -16.85
C GLY A 76 -2.29 21.48 -17.87
N ASP A 77 -1.74 20.49 -18.60
CA ASP A 77 -2.50 19.68 -19.52
C ASP A 77 -3.61 19.00 -18.72
N GLU A 78 -4.85 19.40 -18.99
CA GLU A 78 -6.00 18.79 -18.33
C GLU A 78 -6.05 17.32 -18.69
N ILE A 79 -5.74 16.51 -17.69
CA ILE A 79 -6.07 15.11 -17.75
C ILE A 79 -7.58 15.02 -17.54
N ALA A 80 -8.31 14.98 -18.65
CA ALA A 80 -9.67 14.50 -18.62
C ALA A 80 -9.64 13.02 -18.26
N PHE A 81 -9.74 12.68 -16.97
CA PHE A 81 -10.22 11.36 -16.59
C PHE A 81 -11.71 11.34 -16.96
N PRO A 82 -12.17 10.41 -17.81
CA PRO A 82 -13.59 10.12 -17.97
C PRO A 82 -14.09 9.63 -16.61
N THR A 83 -14.52 10.56 -15.76
CA THR A 83 -14.90 10.23 -14.39
C THR A 83 -16.22 9.46 -14.39
N LEU A 84 -16.26 8.49 -13.50
CA LEU A 84 -17.45 8.07 -12.76
C LEU A 84 -18.09 9.29 -12.04
N GLY A 85 -18.64 10.25 -12.81
CA GLY A 85 -19.58 11.26 -12.34
C GLY A 85 -19.06 12.45 -11.52
N GLY A 86 -17.84 12.96 -11.73
CA GLY A 86 -17.42 14.21 -11.09
C GLY A 86 -16.00 14.66 -11.45
N SER A 87 -15.78 15.97 -11.58
CA SER A 87 -14.55 16.66 -12.05
C SER A 87 -13.29 16.47 -11.20
N ALA A 88 -12.99 15.27 -10.72
CA ALA A 88 -11.71 14.98 -10.07
C ALA A 88 -10.63 14.84 -11.15
N ARG A 89 -9.68 15.77 -11.15
CA ARG A 89 -8.56 15.80 -12.12
C ARG A 89 -7.63 14.58 -12.04
N PHE A 90 -7.67 13.78 -10.96
CA PHE A 90 -6.99 12.48 -10.84
C PHE A 90 -7.72 11.53 -9.87
N PRO A 91 -7.78 10.20 -10.12
CA PRO A 91 -8.25 9.25 -9.13
C PRO A 91 -7.26 9.19 -7.95
N THR A 92 -7.77 9.39 -6.74
CA THR A 92 -6.99 9.40 -5.49
C THR A 92 -6.26 8.10 -5.19
N ASN A 93 -6.63 7.02 -5.87
CA ASN A 93 -6.10 5.68 -5.65
C ASN A 93 -5.00 5.33 -6.66
N LEU A 94 -4.66 6.23 -7.59
CA LEU A 94 -3.54 6.03 -8.51
C LEU A 94 -2.23 6.23 -7.76
N ARG A 95 -1.57 5.11 -7.42
CA ARG A 95 -0.21 5.11 -6.88
C ARG A 95 0.85 5.08 -7.99
N TRP A 96 0.44 5.22 -9.25
CA TRP A 96 1.32 5.22 -10.43
C TRP A 96 2.21 3.96 -10.57
N GLY A 97 1.71 2.82 -10.08
CA GLY A 97 2.47 1.58 -10.01
C GLY A 97 3.53 1.59 -8.91
N GLU A 98 3.50 2.53 -7.96
CA GLU A 98 4.45 2.55 -6.84
C GLU A 98 3.82 1.97 -5.57
N LEU A 99 4.70 1.51 -4.66
CA LEU A 99 4.29 1.08 -3.34
C LEU A 99 3.61 2.22 -2.56
N ARG A 100 2.70 1.86 -1.65
CA ARG A 100 1.97 2.84 -0.84
C ARG A 100 2.93 3.75 -0.06
N THR A 101 3.99 3.18 0.50
CA THR A 101 5.02 3.94 1.23
C THR A 101 5.70 4.97 0.34
N ILE A 102 6.15 4.56 -0.85
CA ILE A 102 6.77 5.46 -1.84
C ILE A 102 5.81 6.59 -2.20
N TRP A 103 4.57 6.26 -2.53
CA TRP A 103 3.56 7.25 -2.90
C TRP A 103 3.26 8.23 -1.76
N VAL A 104 3.08 7.73 -0.54
CA VAL A 104 2.81 8.57 0.64
C VAL A 104 3.99 9.50 0.93
N ASP A 105 5.23 9.01 0.83
CA ASP A 105 6.43 9.81 1.03
C ASP A 105 6.55 10.90 -0.06
N PHE A 106 6.27 10.56 -1.32
CA PHE A 106 6.21 11.51 -2.43
C PHE A 106 5.16 12.59 -2.22
N VAL A 107 3.93 12.22 -1.86
CA VAL A 107 2.83 13.14 -1.55
C VAL A 107 3.25 14.11 -0.45
N ARG A 108 3.82 13.59 0.65
CA ARG A 108 4.27 14.42 1.78
C ARG A 108 5.42 15.34 1.40
N CYS A 109 6.42 14.84 0.66
CA CYS A 109 7.53 15.65 0.18
C CYS A 109 7.04 16.77 -0.74
N THR A 110 6.11 16.45 -1.64
CA THR A 110 5.49 17.43 -2.54
C THR A 110 4.77 18.52 -1.75
N LEU A 111 3.87 18.17 -0.83
CA LEU A 111 3.17 19.15 0.01
C LEU A 111 4.13 20.01 0.83
N ARG A 112 5.19 19.41 1.41
CA ARG A 112 6.20 20.15 2.17
C ARG A 112 6.94 21.17 1.30
N ASN A 113 7.22 20.84 0.03
CA ASN A 113 7.88 21.77 -0.87
C ASN A 113 6.91 22.84 -1.40
N LEU A 114 5.66 22.48 -1.71
CA LEU A 114 4.62 23.44 -2.08
C LEU A 114 4.33 24.42 -0.94
N ALA A 115 4.37 23.96 0.32
CA ALA A 115 4.19 24.80 1.51
C ALA A 115 5.25 25.88 1.70
N LYS A 116 6.36 25.83 0.95
CA LYS A 116 7.37 26.89 0.92
C LYS A 116 6.98 28.04 -0.01
N HIS A 117 5.99 27.85 -0.89
CA HIS A 117 5.48 28.88 -1.78
C HIS A 117 4.70 29.94 -0.98
N PRO A 118 4.90 31.26 -1.21
CA PRO A 118 4.23 32.31 -0.45
C PRO A 118 2.70 32.21 -0.48
N ASP A 119 2.13 31.83 -1.63
CA ASP A 119 0.68 31.75 -1.83
C ASP A 119 0.06 30.41 -1.37
N PHE A 120 0.85 29.50 -0.78
CA PHE A 120 0.37 28.15 -0.47
C PHE A 120 -0.86 28.15 0.44
N ILE A 121 -0.83 28.92 1.52
CA ILE A 121 -1.92 28.90 2.51
C ILE A 121 -3.22 29.40 1.88
N ASP A 122 -3.17 30.51 1.16
CA ASP A 122 -4.36 31.10 0.53
C ASP A 122 -4.97 30.16 -0.52
N GLU A 123 -4.12 29.57 -1.38
CA GLU A 123 -4.55 28.62 -2.41
C GLU A 123 -5.07 27.31 -1.82
N ALA A 124 -4.43 26.80 -0.75
CA ALA A 124 -4.84 25.58 -0.08
C ALA A 124 -6.17 25.77 0.65
N GLU A 125 -6.35 26.88 1.37
CA GLU A 125 -7.61 27.24 2.03
C GLU A 125 -8.75 27.42 1.03
N HIS A 126 -8.50 28.14 -0.07
CA HIS A 126 -9.47 28.28 -1.14
C HIS A 126 -9.87 26.92 -1.73
N THR A 127 -8.90 26.03 -1.93
CA THR A 127 -9.12 24.69 -2.48
C THR A 127 -9.94 23.82 -1.54
N VAL A 128 -9.61 23.77 -0.24
CA VAL A 128 -10.37 22.92 0.69
C VAL A 128 -11.76 23.49 0.99
N GLN A 129 -11.97 24.81 0.87
CA GLN A 129 -13.29 25.43 0.97
C GLN A 129 -14.21 25.08 -0.21
N SER A 130 -13.65 24.77 -1.38
CA SER A 130 -14.43 24.29 -2.52
C SER A 130 -14.81 22.82 -2.41
N TRP A 131 -14.21 22.06 -1.48
CA TRP A 131 -14.56 20.67 -1.23
C TRP A 131 -15.91 20.59 -0.52
N LYS A 132 -16.97 20.36 -1.29
CA LYS A 132 -18.26 19.97 -0.71
C LYS A 132 -18.08 18.64 0.05
N PRO A 133 -18.68 18.47 1.24
CA PRO A 133 -18.77 17.17 1.88
C PRO A 133 -19.59 16.23 0.98
N THR A 134 -18.94 15.49 0.10
CA THR A 134 -19.60 14.42 -0.65
C THR A 134 -19.81 13.25 0.30
N LEU A 135 -21.00 13.17 0.90
CA LEU A 135 -21.43 11.96 1.58
C LEU A 135 -21.60 10.85 0.52
N PRO A 136 -20.87 9.71 0.63
CA PRO A 136 -21.04 8.62 -0.30
C PRO A 136 -22.45 8.03 -0.17
N GLY A 137 -23.26 8.14 -1.24
CA GLY A 137 -24.55 7.44 -1.36
C GLY A 137 -25.82 8.31 -1.34
N GLU A 138 -25.73 9.64 -1.20
CA GLU A 138 -26.94 10.48 -1.18
C GLU A 138 -27.32 11.02 -2.56
N ARG A 139 -28.18 10.28 -3.27
CA ARG A 139 -29.24 10.93 -4.05
C ARG A 139 -30.19 11.55 -3.02
N SER A 140 -30.11 12.87 -2.83
CA SER A 140 -30.87 13.69 -1.86
C SER A 140 -30.49 13.48 -0.38
N ALA A 141 -29.57 14.31 0.11
CA ALA A 141 -29.38 14.57 1.52
C ALA A 141 -30.65 15.21 2.09
N THR A 142 -31.15 14.69 3.21
CA THR A 142 -32.13 15.42 4.02
C THR A 142 -31.45 16.64 4.69
N PRO A 143 -32.10 17.82 4.77
CA PRO A 143 -31.42 19.11 4.96
C PRO A 143 -30.97 19.52 6.39
N TRP A 144 -30.68 18.61 7.33
CA TRP A 144 -30.69 19.02 8.76
C TRP A 144 -29.58 18.44 9.66
N ASP A 145 -28.31 18.60 9.30
CA ASP A 145 -27.25 18.69 10.32
C ASP A 145 -26.43 19.99 10.13
N PRO A 146 -26.75 21.08 10.86
CA PRO A 146 -26.06 22.35 10.73
C PRO A 146 -24.58 22.29 11.15
N ASP A 147 -24.17 21.30 11.94
CA ASP A 147 -22.79 21.17 12.39
C ASP A 147 -21.86 20.66 11.28
N VAL A 148 -22.37 19.82 10.37
CA VAL A 148 -21.62 19.34 9.19
C VAL A 148 -21.43 20.44 8.15
N ASN A 149 -22.39 21.36 8.02
CA ASN A 149 -22.34 22.47 7.05
C ASN A 149 -21.37 23.59 7.44
N ASN A 150 -20.97 23.67 8.72
CA ASN A 150 -19.99 24.65 9.21
C ASN A 150 -18.57 24.07 9.33
N TRP A 151 -18.38 22.79 9.00
CA TRP A 151 -17.07 22.17 9.03
C TRP A 151 -16.12 22.82 8.02
N ARG A 152 -14.95 23.26 8.50
CA ARG A 152 -13.87 23.77 7.65
C ARG A 152 -12.67 22.84 7.79
N TYR A 153 -12.15 22.39 6.67
CA TYR A 153 -10.84 21.74 6.64
C TYR A 153 -9.78 22.79 6.99
N ASP A 154 -8.89 22.45 7.91
CA ASP A 154 -7.65 23.19 8.10
C ASP A 154 -6.64 22.65 7.09
N ALA A 155 -6.40 23.40 6.01
CA ALA A 155 -5.54 22.94 4.92
C ALA A 155 -4.09 22.78 5.38
N ALA A 156 -3.63 23.63 6.31
CA ALA A 156 -2.28 23.57 6.86
C ALA A 156 -2.10 22.31 7.73
N SER A 157 -3.05 22.03 8.61
CA SER A 157 -3.03 20.81 9.43
C SER A 157 -3.12 19.54 8.58
N LEU A 158 -3.96 19.53 7.55
CA LEU A 158 -4.04 18.41 6.61
C LEU A 158 -2.71 18.20 5.86
N ALA A 159 -2.08 19.28 5.37
CA ALA A 159 -0.81 19.20 4.66
C ALA A 159 0.35 18.75 5.57
N ALA A 160 0.35 19.19 6.83
CA ALA A 160 1.34 18.83 7.83
C ALA A 160 1.13 17.45 8.46
N ALA A 161 -0.02 16.79 8.21
CA ALA A 161 -0.32 15.50 8.80
C ALA A 161 0.65 14.42 8.30
N HIS A 162 1.38 13.82 9.23
CA HIS A 162 2.38 12.77 8.95
C HIS A 162 2.21 11.55 9.86
N PRO A 163 1.04 10.90 9.87
CA PRO A 163 0.85 9.70 10.67
C PRO A 163 1.74 8.55 10.17
N LEU A 164 2.43 7.86 11.07
CA LEU A 164 3.28 6.72 10.71
C LEU A 164 2.41 5.48 10.53
N LEU A 165 2.62 4.70 9.47
CA LEU A 165 1.75 3.56 9.14
C LEU A 165 1.72 2.50 10.25
N TRP A 166 2.84 2.33 10.95
CA TRP A 166 3.01 1.33 12.01
C TRP A 166 2.62 1.80 13.42
N ASP A 167 2.15 3.04 13.59
CA ASP A 167 1.78 3.57 14.92
C ASP A 167 0.59 2.83 15.54
N ILE A 168 0.53 2.87 16.88
CA ILE A 168 -0.60 2.36 17.67
C ILE A 168 -1.19 3.52 18.47
N PRO A 169 -2.00 4.39 17.83
CA PRO A 169 -2.62 5.53 18.51
C PRO A 169 -3.73 5.08 19.47
N ASN A 170 -3.94 5.91 20.50
CA ASN A 170 -5.14 5.82 21.32
C ASN A 170 -6.36 6.39 20.55
N LEU A 171 -7.56 6.22 21.10
CA LEU A 171 -8.80 6.64 20.43
C LEU A 171 -8.85 8.14 20.15
N GLU A 172 -8.33 8.97 21.06
CA GLU A 172 -8.29 10.43 20.92
C GLU A 172 -7.41 10.84 19.73
N ALA A 173 -6.19 10.31 19.65
CA ALA A 173 -5.28 10.58 18.54
C ALA A 173 -5.84 10.09 17.20
N SER A 174 -6.46 8.90 17.15
CA SER A 174 -7.15 8.42 15.95
C SER A 174 -8.30 9.34 15.54
N THR A 175 -9.06 9.86 16.51
CA THR A 175 -10.19 10.77 16.27
C THR A 175 -9.70 12.11 15.71
N ASN A 176 -8.67 12.70 16.33
CA ASN A 176 -8.08 13.94 15.87
C ASN A 176 -7.52 13.82 14.46
N LEU A 177 -6.87 12.69 14.13
CA LEU A 177 -6.40 12.44 12.77
C LEU A 177 -7.56 12.28 11.78
N ALA A 178 -8.62 11.56 12.17
CA ALA A 178 -9.78 11.34 11.31
C ALA A 178 -10.51 12.66 10.98
N LEU A 179 -10.60 13.56 11.97
CA LEU A 179 -11.19 14.88 11.82
C LEU A 179 -10.50 15.72 10.75
N LEU A 180 -9.18 15.56 10.52
CA LEU A 180 -8.47 16.32 9.46
C LEU A 180 -9.03 16.07 8.05
N ALA A 181 -9.68 14.93 7.80
CA ALA A 181 -10.11 14.53 6.48
C ALA A 181 -11.63 14.27 6.37
N GLU A 182 -12.35 14.21 7.49
CA GLU A 182 -13.78 13.90 7.53
C GLU A 182 -14.49 14.61 8.71
N PRO A 183 -15.62 15.30 8.49
CA PRO A 183 -16.31 16.07 9.54
C PRO A 183 -16.97 15.23 10.62
N ASP A 184 -17.44 14.03 10.27
CA ASP A 184 -18.08 13.10 11.20
C ASP A 184 -17.47 11.69 11.03
N PRO A 185 -16.26 11.48 11.57
CA PRO A 185 -15.55 10.21 11.43
C PRO A 185 -16.20 9.10 12.26
N LEU A 186 -17.05 9.42 13.25
CA LEU A 186 -17.71 8.48 14.16
C LEU A 186 -19.21 8.29 13.85
N GLY A 187 -19.73 8.87 12.76
CA GLY A 187 -21.14 8.89 12.42
C GLY A 187 -21.82 7.51 12.45
N LYS A 188 -22.88 7.41 13.27
CA LYS A 188 -23.57 6.15 13.62
C LYS A 188 -24.03 5.30 12.42
N ARG A 189 -24.29 5.92 11.25
CA ARG A 189 -24.69 5.23 10.02
C ARG A 189 -23.53 4.51 9.32
N LYS A 190 -22.30 5.02 9.42
CA LYS A 190 -21.10 4.46 8.76
C LYS A 190 -20.53 3.26 9.52
N TRP A 191 -20.53 3.33 10.85
CA TRP A 191 -20.00 2.24 11.68
C TRP A 191 -20.92 1.03 11.79
N LYS A 192 -22.25 1.20 11.63
CA LYS A 192 -23.18 0.07 11.50
C LYS A 192 -22.95 -0.78 10.24
N ALA A 193 -22.35 -0.22 9.19
CA ALA A 193 -21.94 -0.97 7.98
C ALA A 193 -20.50 -1.53 8.08
N ARG A 194 -19.72 -1.08 9.07
CA ARG A 194 -18.29 -1.44 9.29
C ARG A 194 -18.10 -2.32 10.53
N SER A 195 -19.17 -2.87 11.11
CA SER A 195 -19.20 -3.52 12.43
C SER A 195 -18.50 -4.88 12.51
N ASN A 196 -17.55 -5.16 11.63
CA ASN A 196 -16.69 -6.32 11.75
C ASN A 196 -15.46 -5.94 12.56
N VAL A 197 -15.75 -5.74 13.85
CA VAL A 197 -14.83 -5.51 14.96
C VAL A 197 -13.66 -6.52 14.94
N ASP A 198 -13.89 -7.69 14.33
CA ASP A 198 -12.92 -8.77 14.24
C ASP A 198 -11.71 -8.53 13.34
N LEU A 199 -11.77 -7.56 12.44
CA LEU A 199 -10.74 -7.36 11.43
C LEU A 199 -9.64 -6.37 11.80
N TYR A 200 -9.85 -5.51 12.80
CA TYR A 200 -8.94 -4.39 13.05
C TYR A 200 -7.87 -4.74 14.10
N ALA A 201 -6.89 -5.56 13.69
CA ALA A 201 -5.72 -5.88 14.51
C ALA A 201 -4.52 -4.97 14.20
N HIS A 202 -3.65 -4.78 15.19
CA HIS A 202 -2.32 -4.21 14.98
C HIS A 202 -1.33 -5.30 14.58
N SER A 203 -0.48 -5.01 13.60
CA SER A 203 0.53 -5.96 13.14
C SER A 203 1.51 -6.34 14.24
N ALA A 204 2.12 -7.53 14.14
CA ALA A 204 3.19 -7.94 15.02
C ALA A 204 4.36 -6.94 14.98
N ALA A 205 4.66 -6.38 13.79
CA ALA A 205 5.68 -5.34 13.62
C ALA A 205 5.41 -4.08 14.48
N SER A 206 4.18 -3.54 14.44
CA SER A 206 3.77 -2.38 15.25
C SER A 206 3.93 -2.64 16.75
N ILE A 207 3.60 -3.86 17.20
CA ILE A 207 3.72 -4.24 18.61
C ILE A 207 5.20 -4.34 19.01
N ALA A 208 6.04 -4.91 18.15
CA ALA A 208 7.48 -4.98 18.36
C ALA A 208 8.11 -3.57 18.43
N ILE A 209 7.71 -2.65 17.54
CA ILE A 209 8.15 -1.25 17.56
C ILE A 209 7.80 -0.60 18.89
N ARG A 210 6.52 -0.68 19.31
CA ARG A 210 6.07 -0.09 20.58
C ARG A 210 6.80 -0.69 21.79
N PHE A 211 7.09 -1.99 21.76
CA PHE A 211 7.91 -2.64 22.79
C PHE A 211 9.33 -2.06 22.81
N LEU A 212 9.99 -1.98 21.65
CA LEU A 212 11.35 -1.45 21.54
C LEU A 212 11.42 0.01 22.00
N GLU A 213 10.44 0.84 21.66
CA GLU A 213 10.32 2.22 22.14
C GLU A 213 10.13 2.33 23.66
N SER A 214 9.44 1.35 24.27
CA SER A 214 9.17 1.35 25.71
C SER A 214 10.36 0.93 26.58
N VAL A 215 11.38 0.32 26.00
CA VAL A 215 12.57 -0.14 26.72
C VAL A 215 13.75 0.81 26.50
N SER A 216 14.69 0.83 27.46
CA SER A 216 15.85 1.73 27.36
C SER A 216 16.77 1.34 26.21
N SER A 217 17.55 2.30 25.70
CA SER A 217 18.51 2.06 24.61
C SER A 217 19.53 0.96 24.95
N ALA A 218 19.90 0.81 26.24
CA ALA A 218 20.76 -0.28 26.70
C ALA A 218 20.12 -1.67 26.54
N VAL A 219 18.80 -1.76 26.71
CA VAL A 219 18.02 -2.99 26.48
C VAL A 219 17.88 -3.23 24.97
N GLN A 220 17.53 -2.20 24.19
CA GLN A 220 17.43 -2.30 22.73
C GLN A 220 18.72 -2.83 22.10
N ALA A 221 19.88 -2.34 22.55
CA ALA A 221 21.21 -2.75 22.08
C ALA A 221 21.58 -4.21 22.44
N ARG A 222 20.83 -4.87 23.33
CA ARG A 222 21.05 -6.26 23.74
C ARG A 222 20.11 -7.25 23.07
N VAL A 223 18.99 -6.80 22.49
CA VAL A 223 18.08 -7.68 21.75
C VAL A 223 18.82 -8.26 20.53
N ARG A 224 18.71 -9.58 20.33
CA ARG A 224 19.37 -10.25 19.19
C ARG A 224 18.39 -10.81 18.19
N GLN A 225 17.26 -11.35 18.63
CA GLN A 225 16.32 -12.01 17.74
C GLN A 225 14.87 -11.65 18.07
N ILE A 226 14.16 -11.19 17.05
CA ILE A 226 12.72 -10.97 17.10
C ILE A 226 12.05 -11.84 16.02
N ILE A 227 10.94 -12.47 16.37
CA ILE A 227 10.03 -13.08 15.39
C ILE A 227 8.71 -12.33 15.42
N LEU A 228 8.28 -11.88 14.24
CA LEU A 228 7.00 -11.24 14.00
C LEU A 228 6.10 -12.26 13.32
N LEU A 229 5.08 -12.75 14.03
CA LEU A 229 4.08 -13.66 13.50
C LEU A 229 2.86 -12.83 13.10
N GLU A 230 2.73 -12.57 11.80
CA GLU A 230 1.55 -11.92 11.24
C GLU A 230 0.47 -13.00 11.03
N ASP A 231 -0.32 -13.25 12.07
CA ASP A 231 -1.31 -14.33 12.17
C ASP A 231 -2.77 -13.84 12.05
N ARG A 232 -2.97 -12.56 11.74
CA ARG A 232 -4.28 -11.97 11.41
C ARG A 232 -4.12 -10.86 10.39
N VAL A 233 -5.19 -10.59 9.65
CA VAL A 233 -5.28 -9.36 8.87
C VAL A 233 -5.23 -8.17 9.84
N THR A 234 -4.37 -7.22 9.52
CA THR A 234 -4.11 -6.05 10.37
C THR A 234 -4.51 -4.78 9.66
N VAL A 235 -4.39 -3.63 10.30
CA VAL A 235 -4.70 -2.31 9.72
C VAL A 235 -3.49 -1.66 9.04
N ALA A 236 -3.73 -0.54 8.35
CA ALA A 236 -2.72 0.45 7.99
C ALA A 236 -1.62 0.03 6.99
N ASN A 237 -1.84 -1.02 6.18
CA ASN A 237 -0.89 -1.55 5.18
C ASN A 237 0.32 -2.20 5.85
N SER A 238 0.06 -3.30 6.55
CA SER A 238 1.09 -4.02 7.29
C SER A 238 2.35 -4.44 6.52
N PRO A 239 2.34 -4.73 5.20
CA PRO A 239 3.60 -4.95 4.46
C PRO A 239 4.67 -3.89 4.78
N SER A 240 4.25 -2.63 4.85
CA SER A 240 5.13 -1.48 5.10
C SER A 240 5.60 -1.28 6.54
N HIS A 241 5.00 -1.94 7.53
CA HIS A 241 5.30 -1.65 8.95
C HIS A 241 6.74 -2.01 9.33
N VAL A 242 7.41 -2.84 8.54
CA VAL A 242 8.82 -3.16 8.71
C VAL A 242 9.73 -1.92 8.56
N GLN A 243 9.30 -0.89 7.82
CA GLN A 243 10.05 0.36 7.70
C GLN A 243 10.21 1.08 9.05
N GLY A 244 9.25 0.90 9.97
CA GLY A 244 9.34 1.43 11.33
C GLY A 244 10.43 0.78 12.18
N LEU A 245 11.00 -0.34 11.73
CA LEU A 245 12.10 -1.02 12.43
C LEU A 245 13.49 -0.46 12.07
N LEU A 246 13.61 0.35 11.02
CA LEU A 246 14.88 0.92 10.53
C LEU A 246 15.71 1.62 11.63
N PRO A 247 15.12 2.46 12.52
CA PRO A 247 15.90 3.09 13.59
C PRO A 247 16.56 2.08 14.54
N PHE A 248 15.91 0.94 14.79
CA PHE A 248 16.44 -0.08 15.70
C PHE A 248 17.57 -0.89 15.07
N TYR A 249 17.56 -1.12 13.76
CA TYR A 249 18.70 -1.69 13.05
C TYR A 249 19.93 -0.79 13.09
N ARG A 250 19.73 0.53 12.94
CA ARG A 250 20.82 1.51 13.04
C ARG A 250 21.42 1.54 14.46
N ALA A 251 20.58 1.49 15.49
CA ALA A 251 21.00 1.46 16.88
C ALA A 251 21.60 0.12 17.32
N ASN A 252 21.19 -0.99 16.68
CA ASN A 252 21.64 -2.33 16.99
C ASN A 252 21.83 -3.16 15.70
N PRO A 253 23.01 -3.08 15.06
CA PRO A 253 23.31 -3.83 13.84
C PRO A 253 23.36 -5.36 14.01
N ARG A 254 23.24 -5.87 15.24
CA ARG A 254 23.19 -7.31 15.55
C ARG A 254 21.77 -7.81 15.79
N LEU A 255 20.76 -6.95 15.59
CA LEU A 255 19.36 -7.34 15.65
C LEU A 255 19.01 -8.14 14.39
N HIS A 256 18.49 -9.34 14.58
CA HIS A 256 17.90 -10.17 13.54
C HIS A 256 16.38 -10.23 13.72
N ILE A 257 15.62 -10.01 12.66
CA ILE A 257 14.16 -10.08 12.67
C ILE A 257 13.68 -11.03 11.59
N GLN A 258 12.88 -12.01 12.00
CA GLN A 258 12.13 -12.86 11.06
C GLN A 258 10.68 -12.43 11.09
N ARG A 259 10.08 -12.21 9.92
CA ARG A 259 8.67 -11.87 9.77
C ARG A 259 7.97 -12.98 9.03
N VAL A 260 7.10 -13.71 9.71
CA VAL A 260 6.34 -14.83 9.15
C VAL A 260 4.95 -14.35 8.80
N VAL A 261 4.56 -14.58 7.55
CA VAL A 261 3.25 -14.20 7.01
C VAL A 261 2.62 -15.44 6.41
N ASN A 262 1.49 -15.88 6.96
CA ASN A 262 0.70 -16.91 6.30
C ASN A 262 0.05 -16.32 5.04
N VAL A 263 0.31 -16.91 3.88
CA VAL A 263 -0.13 -16.40 2.57
C VAL A 263 -1.65 -16.31 2.51
N TRP A 264 -2.39 -17.28 3.05
CA TRP A 264 -3.84 -17.36 2.92
C TRP A 264 -4.57 -16.55 3.99
N GLU A 265 -4.06 -16.53 5.22
CA GLU A 265 -4.71 -15.84 6.34
C GLU A 265 -4.39 -14.35 6.37
N VAL A 266 -3.21 -13.93 5.87
CA VAL A 266 -2.72 -12.55 6.00
C VAL A 266 -2.08 -11.99 4.73
N GLY A 267 -1.36 -12.83 3.98
CA GLY A 267 -0.59 -12.41 2.81
C GLY A 267 -1.47 -11.90 1.68
N ILE A 268 -2.58 -12.60 1.42
CA ILE A 268 -3.62 -12.24 0.45
C ILE A 268 -4.75 -11.58 1.22
N THR A 269 -4.98 -10.30 0.95
CA THR A 269 -6.07 -9.54 1.57
C THR A 269 -7.14 -9.21 0.54
N PRO A 270 -8.43 -9.28 0.88
CA PRO A 270 -9.49 -8.91 -0.05
C PRO A 270 -9.35 -7.43 -0.48
N GLU A 271 -9.37 -7.15 -1.78
CA GLU A 271 -9.26 -5.78 -2.30
C GLU A 271 -10.55 -4.98 -2.17
N THR A 272 -11.71 -5.63 -2.19
CA THR A 272 -13.00 -4.96 -2.36
C THR A 272 -13.83 -4.99 -1.09
N ARG A 273 -14.67 -3.97 -0.86
CA ARG A 273 -15.62 -3.90 0.28
C ARG A 273 -16.64 -5.06 0.32
N PHE A 274 -16.70 -5.90 -0.72
CA PHE A 274 -17.73 -6.90 -0.90
C PHE A 274 -17.13 -8.30 -0.90
N ALA A 275 -17.44 -9.07 0.14
CA ALA A 275 -17.03 -10.47 0.34
C ALA A 275 -17.69 -11.48 -0.64
N ILE A 276 -18.11 -11.02 -1.82
CA ILE A 276 -18.94 -11.80 -2.77
C ILE A 276 -18.17 -12.13 -4.05
N GLU A 277 -17.04 -11.46 -4.32
CA GLU A 277 -16.27 -11.73 -5.53
C GLU A 277 -15.27 -12.88 -5.31
N PRO A 278 -15.09 -13.74 -6.32
CA PRO A 278 -14.05 -14.76 -6.31
C PRO A 278 -12.66 -14.12 -6.19
N LEU A 279 -11.72 -14.82 -5.55
CA LEU A 279 -10.35 -14.35 -5.48
C LEU A 279 -9.76 -14.34 -6.89
N ARG A 280 -9.20 -13.20 -7.30
CA ARG A 280 -8.59 -13.04 -8.63
C ARG A 280 -7.07 -12.99 -8.53
N ILE A 281 -6.38 -13.35 -9.60
CA ILE A 281 -4.91 -13.27 -9.68
C ILE A 281 -4.40 -11.85 -9.45
N SER A 282 -5.14 -10.83 -9.89
CA SER A 282 -4.83 -9.42 -9.60
C SER A 282 -4.73 -9.15 -8.08
N ALA A 283 -5.69 -9.66 -7.29
CA ALA A 283 -5.70 -9.49 -5.84
C ALA A 283 -4.53 -10.19 -5.13
N ILE A 284 -4.17 -11.39 -5.60
CA ILE A 284 -3.00 -12.13 -5.12
C ILE A 284 -1.73 -11.33 -5.44
N THR A 285 -1.59 -10.91 -6.70
CA THR A 285 -0.42 -10.16 -7.20
C THR A 285 -0.23 -8.85 -6.45
N LYS A 286 -1.31 -8.09 -6.24
CA LYS A 286 -1.26 -6.84 -5.47
C LYS A 286 -0.87 -7.08 -4.01
N SER A 287 -1.49 -8.05 -3.36
CA SER A 287 -1.26 -8.28 -1.92
C SER A 287 0.16 -8.79 -1.66
N LEU A 288 0.57 -9.86 -2.36
CA LEU A 288 1.89 -10.48 -2.19
C LEU A 288 3.01 -9.63 -2.78
N GLY A 289 2.77 -8.95 -3.90
CA GLY A 289 3.73 -8.02 -4.49
C GLY A 289 4.12 -6.90 -3.50
N CYS A 290 3.14 -6.40 -2.72
CA CYS A 290 3.38 -5.46 -1.63
C CYS A 290 4.39 -6.00 -0.59
N TRP A 291 4.16 -7.23 -0.10
CA TRP A 291 5.03 -7.87 0.89
C TRP A 291 6.46 -8.06 0.38
N ILE A 292 6.60 -8.54 -0.85
CA ILE A 292 7.88 -8.79 -1.51
C ILE A 292 8.63 -7.47 -1.70
N LEU A 293 7.99 -6.48 -2.32
CA LEU A 293 8.67 -5.23 -2.65
C LEU A 293 9.00 -4.39 -1.42
N GLU A 294 8.13 -4.32 -0.40
CA GLU A 294 8.45 -3.64 0.85
C GLU A 294 9.67 -4.27 1.55
N THR A 295 9.80 -5.60 1.47
CA THR A 295 10.98 -6.31 1.97
C THR A 295 12.23 -5.97 1.16
N MET A 296 12.14 -6.00 -0.17
CA MET A 296 13.27 -5.69 -1.04
C MET A 296 13.77 -4.25 -0.87
N ARG A 297 12.89 -3.31 -0.50
CA ARG A 297 13.31 -1.93 -0.17
C ARG A 297 14.26 -1.83 1.01
N LEU A 298 14.26 -2.80 1.92
CA LEU A 298 15.20 -2.81 3.05
C LEU A 298 16.63 -3.12 2.63
N GLN A 299 16.82 -3.69 1.44
CA GLN A 299 18.16 -3.98 0.89
C GLN A 299 18.97 -2.68 0.79
N GLY A 300 20.20 -2.71 1.31
CA GLY A 300 21.07 -1.54 1.38
C GLY A 300 20.75 -0.54 2.49
N GLN A 301 19.60 -0.64 3.16
CA GLN A 301 19.25 0.20 4.31
C GLN A 301 19.63 -0.41 5.66
N ILE A 302 19.70 -1.75 5.72
CA ILE A 302 20.07 -2.52 6.92
C ILE A 302 21.14 -3.57 6.58
N PRO A 303 21.89 -4.10 7.57
CA PRO A 303 22.91 -5.09 7.30
C PRO A 303 22.30 -6.39 6.74
N GLU A 304 22.97 -7.01 5.78
CA GLU A 304 22.53 -8.28 5.18
C GLU A 304 22.33 -9.36 6.25
N GLY A 305 21.27 -10.16 6.09
CA GLY A 305 20.91 -11.21 7.04
C GLY A 305 20.31 -10.69 8.36
N SER A 306 20.05 -9.37 8.50
CA SER A 306 19.39 -8.81 9.70
C SER A 306 17.86 -8.87 9.62
N PHE A 307 17.30 -9.10 8.43
CA PHE A 307 15.86 -9.25 8.21
C PHE A 307 15.60 -10.42 7.27
N GLN A 308 14.53 -11.17 7.55
CA GLN A 308 14.00 -12.20 6.65
C GLN A 308 12.47 -12.19 6.69
N LEU A 309 11.84 -12.09 5.53
CA LEU A 309 10.42 -12.38 5.34
C LEU A 309 10.26 -13.87 5.03
N ILE A 310 9.33 -14.53 5.72
CA ILE A 310 8.94 -15.92 5.45
C ILE A 310 7.49 -15.88 4.97
N LEU A 311 7.28 -16.24 3.71
CA LEU A 311 5.95 -16.46 3.15
C LEU A 311 5.57 -17.92 3.38
N ASP A 312 4.62 -18.15 4.28
CA ASP A 312 4.17 -19.46 4.70
C ASP A 312 2.91 -19.86 3.93
N GLY A 313 3.02 -20.86 3.06
CA GLY A 313 1.93 -21.42 2.25
C GLY A 313 1.08 -22.48 2.96
N ASN A 314 1.35 -22.79 4.23
CA ASN A 314 0.56 -23.77 4.96
C ASN A 314 -0.92 -23.34 5.08
N PRO A 315 -1.86 -24.30 5.09
CA PRO A 315 -1.66 -25.75 4.96
C PRO A 315 -1.64 -26.27 3.51
N THR A 316 -1.73 -25.41 2.49
CA THR A 316 -1.90 -25.79 1.08
C THR A 316 -0.72 -25.36 0.21
N LEU A 317 0.43 -26.05 0.38
CA LEU A 317 1.67 -25.69 -0.32
C LEU A 317 1.50 -25.72 -1.85
N ASP A 318 0.90 -26.77 -2.42
CA ASP A 318 0.72 -26.91 -3.88
C ASP A 318 -0.14 -25.79 -4.47
N ILE A 319 -1.22 -25.41 -3.78
CA ILE A 319 -2.09 -24.31 -4.19
C ILE A 319 -1.35 -22.98 -4.10
N THR A 320 -0.50 -22.82 -3.08
CA THR A 320 0.33 -21.62 -2.92
C THR A 320 1.37 -21.52 -4.04
N SER A 321 2.02 -22.63 -4.38
CA SER A 321 2.94 -22.71 -5.52
C SER A 321 2.26 -22.31 -6.83
N GLU A 322 1.03 -22.80 -7.06
CA GLU A 322 0.26 -22.46 -8.26
C GLU A 322 -0.11 -20.97 -8.31
N ALA A 323 -0.56 -20.39 -7.20
CA ALA A 323 -0.83 -18.96 -7.09
C ALA A 323 0.41 -18.11 -7.43
N PHE A 324 1.59 -18.52 -6.94
CA PHE A 324 2.86 -17.85 -7.27
C PHE A 324 3.24 -17.99 -8.73
N ARG A 325 3.05 -19.16 -9.33
CA ARG A 325 3.30 -19.40 -10.75
C ARG A 325 2.43 -18.49 -11.63
N LEU A 326 1.14 -18.35 -11.30
CA LEU A 326 0.22 -17.46 -12.00
C LEU A 326 0.59 -15.98 -11.82
N MET A 327 1.02 -15.58 -10.61
CA MET A 327 1.56 -14.24 -10.36
C MET A 327 2.83 -13.96 -11.19
N MET A 328 3.76 -14.91 -11.29
CA MET A 328 4.97 -14.80 -12.11
C MET A 328 4.65 -14.70 -13.60
N HIS A 329 3.76 -15.55 -14.10
CA HIS A 329 3.28 -15.48 -15.48
C HIS A 329 2.67 -14.12 -15.79
N GLY A 330 1.88 -13.60 -14.84
CA GLY A 330 1.42 -12.23 -14.83
C GLY A 330 2.59 -11.26 -15.04
N ALA A 331 3.48 -11.17 -14.06
CA ALA A 331 4.59 -10.23 -14.13
C ALA A 331 5.42 -10.33 -15.44
N ALA A 332 5.59 -11.53 -15.99
CA ALA A 332 6.30 -11.77 -17.24
C ALA A 332 5.57 -11.23 -18.49
N LEU A 333 4.27 -11.49 -18.66
CA LEU A 333 3.48 -10.94 -19.78
C LEU A 333 3.50 -9.40 -19.76
N HIS A 334 3.37 -8.82 -18.56
CA HIS A 334 3.46 -7.38 -18.40
C HIS A 334 4.85 -6.84 -18.78
N ASN A 335 5.94 -7.50 -18.33
CA ASN A 335 7.29 -7.08 -18.71
C ASN A 335 7.54 -7.22 -20.23
N ALA A 336 7.05 -8.28 -20.85
CA ALA A 336 7.13 -8.48 -22.30
C ALA A 336 6.46 -7.34 -23.08
N LEU A 337 5.28 -6.89 -22.63
CA LEU A 337 4.60 -5.74 -23.24
C LEU A 337 5.40 -4.44 -23.08
N ASN A 338 5.97 -4.18 -21.90
CA ASN A 338 6.84 -3.01 -21.68
C ASN A 338 8.06 -3.03 -22.60
N GLU A 339 8.68 -4.20 -22.76
CA GLU A 339 9.82 -4.38 -23.64
C GLU A 339 9.47 -4.09 -25.11
N LEU A 340 8.27 -4.45 -25.56
CA LEU A 340 7.79 -4.09 -26.90
C LEU A 340 7.60 -2.57 -27.08
N PHE A 341 7.15 -1.86 -26.04
CA PHE A 341 7.09 -0.39 -26.06
C PHE A 341 8.48 0.25 -26.11
N ASP A 342 9.41 -0.25 -25.29
CA ASP A 342 10.77 0.30 -25.23
C ASP A 342 11.57 0.03 -26.51
N ARG A 343 11.33 -1.13 -27.15
CA ARG A 343 11.87 -1.47 -28.49
C ARG A 343 11.16 -0.71 -29.63
N GLN A 344 10.12 0.07 -29.34
CA GLN A 344 9.30 0.79 -30.32
C GLN A 344 8.64 -0.14 -31.37
N VAL A 345 8.43 -1.41 -31.03
CA VAL A 345 7.69 -2.36 -31.87
C VAL A 345 6.20 -2.05 -31.79
N LEU A 346 5.72 -1.69 -30.60
CA LEU A 346 4.37 -1.20 -30.36
C LEU A 346 4.40 0.29 -29.99
N PRO A 347 3.37 1.06 -30.36
CA PRO A 347 3.28 2.46 -29.97
C PRO A 347 3.14 2.56 -28.44
N ARG A 348 3.94 3.43 -27.82
CA ARG A 348 3.86 3.66 -26.38
C ARG A 348 2.50 4.27 -26.04
N PRO A 349 1.76 3.71 -25.07
CA PRO A 349 0.51 4.30 -24.64
C PRO A 349 0.75 5.69 -24.04
N SER A 350 -0.27 6.56 -24.12
CA SER A 350 -0.22 7.85 -23.42
C SER A 350 0.03 7.62 -21.92
N LEU A 351 0.63 8.58 -21.22
CA LEU A 351 0.84 8.48 -19.77
C LEU A 351 -0.46 8.14 -19.02
N LEU A 352 -1.61 8.59 -19.53
CA LEU A 352 -2.94 8.31 -19.01
C LEU A 352 -3.43 6.91 -19.24
N HIS A 353 -3.21 6.39 -20.45
CA HIS A 353 -3.54 5.01 -20.77
C HIS A 353 -2.61 4.08 -19.99
N SER A 354 -1.32 4.41 -19.93
CA SER A 354 -0.35 3.72 -19.09
C SER A 354 -0.71 3.81 -17.60
N SER A 355 -1.16 4.97 -17.08
CA SER A 355 -1.54 5.11 -15.67
C SER A 355 -2.84 4.38 -15.34
N ARG A 356 -3.81 4.36 -16.25
CA ARG A 356 -5.06 3.59 -16.12
C ARG A 356 -4.78 2.10 -16.12
N ASN A 357 -3.99 1.63 -17.07
CA ASN A 357 -3.55 0.24 -17.08
C ASN A 357 -2.68 -0.07 -15.86
N ARG A 358 -1.87 0.86 -15.37
CA ARG A 358 -1.13 0.68 -14.10
C ARG A 358 -2.03 0.63 -12.87
N ALA A 359 -3.10 1.41 -12.84
CA ALA A 359 -4.07 1.44 -11.74
C ALA A 359 -4.83 0.14 -11.54
N PHE A 360 -5.18 -0.51 -12.65
CA PHE A 360 -6.06 -1.69 -12.67
C PHE A 360 -5.30 -2.99 -12.98
N ALA A 361 -4.10 -2.89 -13.56
CA ALA A 361 -3.39 -4.02 -14.14
C ALA A 361 -1.87 -4.06 -13.88
N TYR A 362 -1.20 -2.96 -13.49
CA TYR A 362 0.25 -2.95 -13.20
C TYR A 362 0.46 -2.65 -11.72
N HIS A 363 0.31 -3.66 -10.87
CA HIS A 363 0.23 -3.42 -9.44
C HIS A 363 1.46 -2.71 -8.88
N TYR A 364 2.68 -3.08 -9.31
CA TYR A 364 3.91 -2.39 -8.91
C TYR A 364 5.03 -2.41 -9.96
N ASN A 365 5.69 -1.26 -10.14
CA ASN A 365 6.97 -1.13 -10.82
C ASN A 365 8.02 -1.93 -10.04
N GLY A 366 8.89 -2.65 -10.76
CA GLY A 366 9.93 -3.49 -10.15
C GLY A 366 9.48 -4.87 -9.68
N LEU A 367 8.17 -5.20 -9.77
CA LEU A 367 7.65 -6.51 -9.35
C LEU A 367 8.23 -7.65 -10.19
N TYR A 368 8.38 -7.47 -11.50
CA TYR A 368 8.96 -8.47 -12.38
C TYR A 368 10.39 -8.82 -11.95
N GLU A 369 11.25 -7.82 -11.75
CA GLU A 369 12.63 -8.03 -11.33
C GLU A 369 12.72 -8.64 -9.93
N ALA A 370 11.82 -8.24 -9.03
CA ALA A 370 11.71 -8.82 -7.70
C ALA A 370 11.39 -10.31 -7.75
N LEU A 371 10.36 -10.69 -8.51
CA LEU A 371 9.94 -12.08 -8.67
C LEU A 371 10.98 -12.91 -9.43
N ARG A 372 11.63 -12.34 -10.45
CA ARG A 372 12.73 -13.01 -11.16
C ARG A 372 13.88 -13.32 -10.21
N LYS A 373 14.35 -12.34 -9.43
CA LYS A 373 15.40 -12.56 -8.41
C LYS A 373 14.99 -13.60 -7.36
N LEU A 374 13.71 -13.61 -6.98
CA LEU A 374 13.17 -14.60 -6.05
C LEU A 374 13.22 -16.02 -6.65
N GLY A 375 12.73 -16.20 -7.88
CA GLY A 375 12.77 -17.49 -8.60
C GLY A 375 14.19 -17.98 -8.89
N ASP A 376 15.12 -17.06 -9.15
CA ASP A 376 16.55 -17.36 -9.37
C ASP A 376 17.32 -17.62 -8.05
N GLY A 377 16.65 -17.53 -6.89
CA GLY A 377 17.27 -17.71 -5.56
C GLY A 377 18.20 -16.56 -5.11
N GLN A 378 18.24 -15.44 -5.85
CA GLN A 378 19.11 -14.29 -5.56
C GLN A 378 18.66 -13.50 -4.31
N CYS A 379 17.43 -13.71 -3.85
CA CYS A 379 16.85 -13.05 -2.68
C CYS A 379 16.68 -13.98 -1.46
N ALA A 380 17.24 -15.19 -1.46
CA ALA A 380 17.00 -16.19 -0.42
C ALA A 380 17.42 -15.76 1.01
N SER A 381 18.37 -14.83 1.13
CA SER A 381 18.76 -14.25 2.43
C SER A 381 17.74 -13.24 2.99
N TRP A 382 16.78 -12.79 2.17
CA TRP A 382 15.78 -11.78 2.51
C TRP A 382 14.36 -12.31 2.51
N ILE A 383 14.04 -13.23 1.61
CA ILE A 383 12.70 -13.80 1.44
C ILE A 383 12.85 -15.31 1.34
N ASP A 384 12.13 -16.02 2.18
CA ASP A 384 12.05 -17.48 2.21
C ASP A 384 10.60 -17.91 2.02
N CYS A 385 10.40 -19.05 1.35
CA CYS A 385 9.10 -19.62 1.07
C CYS A 385 9.16 -21.12 1.37
N ASN A 386 8.14 -21.67 2.02
CA ASN A 386 8.05 -23.11 2.29
C ASN A 386 7.29 -23.90 1.20
N PHE A 387 7.08 -23.28 0.04
CA PHE A 387 6.42 -23.84 -1.14
C PHE A 387 7.27 -23.56 -2.39
N GLU A 388 6.94 -24.21 -3.50
CA GLU A 388 7.69 -24.06 -4.75
C GLU A 388 7.29 -22.77 -5.46
N ILE A 389 8.25 -21.86 -5.65
CA ILE A 389 7.98 -20.56 -6.30
C ILE A 389 7.93 -20.72 -7.84
N GLY A 390 8.66 -21.71 -8.37
CA GLY A 390 8.84 -21.91 -9.81
C GLY A 390 9.89 -20.99 -10.42
N THR A 391 9.95 -20.97 -11.77
CA THR A 391 10.87 -20.14 -12.54
C THR A 391 10.10 -19.08 -13.30
N MET A 392 10.66 -17.86 -13.36
CA MET A 392 10.08 -16.77 -14.13
C MET A 392 10.03 -17.14 -15.62
N PRO A 393 8.88 -17.02 -16.31
CA PRO A 393 8.81 -17.23 -17.75
C PRO A 393 9.75 -16.29 -18.52
N ASP A 394 10.32 -16.80 -19.60
CA ASP A 394 11.18 -16.03 -20.49
C ASP A 394 10.35 -15.03 -21.30
N THR A 395 10.66 -13.74 -21.14
CA THR A 395 9.89 -12.67 -21.77
C THR A 395 10.10 -12.65 -23.28
N GLN A 396 11.27 -13.06 -23.76
CA GLN A 396 11.55 -13.12 -25.19
C GLN A 396 10.72 -14.20 -25.89
N SER A 397 10.60 -15.38 -25.28
CA SER A 397 9.70 -16.44 -25.75
C SER A 397 8.24 -15.96 -25.81
N LEU A 398 7.76 -15.26 -24.77
CA LEU A 398 6.39 -14.71 -24.76
C LEU A 398 6.15 -13.71 -25.91
N ILE A 399 7.15 -12.86 -26.20
CA ILE A 399 7.11 -11.90 -27.31
C ILE A 399 7.06 -12.63 -28.66
N GLU A 400 7.87 -13.67 -28.85
CA GLU A 400 7.96 -14.42 -30.10
C GLU A 400 6.66 -15.18 -30.41
N GLU A 401 6.08 -15.83 -29.39
CA GLU A 401 4.80 -16.53 -29.49
C GLU A 401 3.64 -15.60 -29.89
N ARG A 402 3.73 -14.32 -29.55
CA ARG A 402 2.71 -13.27 -29.78
C ARG A 402 3.14 -12.30 -30.87
N SER A 403 4.03 -12.73 -31.76
CA SER A 403 4.50 -11.89 -32.87
C SER A 403 3.34 -11.43 -33.74
N GLY A 404 3.24 -10.11 -33.94
CA GLY A 404 2.20 -9.48 -34.77
C GLY A 404 0.93 -9.09 -34.01
N TRP A 405 0.86 -9.33 -32.70
CA TRP A 405 -0.25 -8.86 -31.86
C TRP A 405 -0.28 -7.34 -31.76
N SER A 406 -1.49 -6.78 -31.72
CA SER A 406 -1.75 -5.38 -31.41
C SER A 406 -1.65 -5.12 -29.90
N VAL A 407 -1.63 -3.84 -29.49
CA VAL A 407 -1.68 -3.47 -28.08
C VAL A 407 -2.96 -4.02 -27.43
N GLU A 408 -4.08 -3.97 -28.15
CA GLU A 408 -5.38 -4.45 -27.72
C GLU A 408 -5.39 -5.96 -27.48
N ASP A 409 -4.70 -6.75 -28.31
CA ASP A 409 -4.60 -8.20 -28.13
C ASP A 409 -3.83 -8.55 -26.85
N TRP A 410 -2.70 -7.86 -26.61
CA TRP A 410 -1.92 -8.00 -25.37
C TRP A 410 -2.74 -7.59 -24.15
N GLU A 411 -3.45 -6.47 -24.21
CA GLU A 411 -4.33 -6.01 -23.13
C GLU A 411 -5.47 -6.99 -22.87
N HIS A 412 -6.03 -7.61 -23.91
CA HIS A 412 -7.09 -8.58 -23.76
C HIS A 412 -6.62 -9.85 -23.03
N GLU A 413 -5.54 -10.49 -23.49
CA GLU A 413 -4.99 -11.69 -22.83
C GLU A 413 -4.59 -11.38 -21.38
N TRP A 414 -3.97 -10.22 -21.16
CA TRP A 414 -3.61 -9.76 -19.84
C TRP A 414 -4.81 -9.63 -18.91
N ASN A 415 -5.88 -8.98 -19.37
CA ASN A 415 -7.10 -8.82 -18.60
C ASN A 415 -7.77 -10.16 -18.28
N GLU A 416 -7.82 -11.09 -19.25
CA GLU A 416 -8.32 -12.44 -19.01
C GLU A 416 -7.50 -13.18 -17.93
N HIS A 417 -6.16 -13.08 -17.98
CA HIS A 417 -5.29 -13.64 -16.94
C HIS A 417 -5.54 -13.01 -15.56
N LEU A 418 -5.70 -11.70 -15.48
CA LEU A 418 -5.95 -11.01 -14.21
C LEU A 418 -7.34 -11.26 -13.63
N LEU A 419 -8.32 -11.54 -14.49
CA LEU A 419 -9.69 -11.89 -14.12
C LEU A 419 -9.85 -13.37 -13.80
N GLN A 420 -8.84 -14.20 -14.07
CA GLN A 420 -8.83 -15.61 -13.72
C GLN A 420 -9.14 -15.77 -12.24
N GLU A 421 -10.22 -16.50 -11.98
CA GLU A 421 -10.65 -16.83 -10.63
C GLU A 421 -9.74 -17.92 -10.07
N PHE A 422 -9.46 -17.76 -8.78
CA PHE A 422 -8.63 -18.64 -8.00
C PHE A 422 -9.43 -18.98 -6.75
N GLU A 423 -9.49 -20.25 -6.39
CA GLU A 423 -10.13 -20.68 -5.14
C GLU A 423 -9.12 -21.42 -4.27
N THR A 424 -9.35 -21.36 -2.97
CA THR A 424 -8.67 -22.25 -2.05
C THR A 424 -9.16 -23.69 -2.27
N GLY A 425 -8.35 -24.65 -1.86
CA GLY A 425 -8.70 -26.06 -1.84
C GLY A 425 -8.45 -26.67 -0.47
N ASP A 426 -8.84 -27.92 -0.30
CA ASP A 426 -8.67 -28.64 0.97
C ASP A 426 -7.20 -28.59 1.47
N PRO A 427 -6.96 -28.39 2.78
CA PRO A 427 -7.94 -28.34 3.87
C PRO A 427 -8.49 -26.95 4.19
N LEU A 428 -8.21 -25.92 3.38
CA LEU A 428 -8.76 -24.59 3.60
C LEU A 428 -10.22 -24.52 3.13
N PRO A 429 -11.10 -23.84 3.86
CA PRO A 429 -12.42 -23.49 3.33
C PRO A 429 -12.27 -22.54 2.14
N PRO A 430 -13.32 -22.33 1.32
CA PRO A 430 -13.34 -21.35 0.25
C PRO A 430 -12.80 -19.98 0.69
N TYR A 431 -12.10 -19.25 -0.18
CA TYR A 431 -11.38 -18.03 0.24
C TYR A 431 -12.30 -16.99 0.90
N ARG A 432 -13.52 -16.87 0.38
CA ARG A 432 -14.58 -16.01 0.95
C ARG A 432 -14.96 -16.34 2.40
N GLU A 433 -14.72 -17.56 2.85
CA GLU A 433 -14.99 -18.01 4.23
C GLU A 433 -13.78 -17.78 5.14
N LEU A 434 -12.55 -17.79 4.60
CA LEU A 434 -11.36 -17.35 5.32
C LEU A 434 -11.41 -15.85 5.64
N HIS A 435 -11.95 -15.08 4.69
CA HIS A 435 -12.11 -13.63 4.80
C HIS A 435 -13.59 -13.28 4.67
N PRO A 436 -14.43 -13.61 5.68
CA PRO A 436 -15.88 -13.40 5.61
C PRO A 436 -16.25 -11.92 5.45
N VAL A 437 -15.27 -11.04 5.65
CA VAL A 437 -15.40 -9.60 5.55
C VAL A 437 -14.07 -9.03 5.06
N SER A 438 -14.13 -8.09 4.13
CA SER A 438 -12.96 -7.35 3.68
C SER A 438 -12.61 -6.17 4.60
N ILE A 439 -11.32 -6.05 4.95
CA ILE A 439 -10.73 -4.75 5.26
C ILE A 439 -10.48 -4.09 3.91
N ALA A 440 -11.28 -3.10 3.59
CA ALA A 440 -11.15 -2.45 2.30
C ALA A 440 -9.83 -1.67 2.24
N TYR A 441 -8.80 -2.27 1.63
CA TYR A 441 -7.54 -1.64 1.31
C TYR A 441 -7.66 -0.90 -0.02
N TRP A 442 -7.98 0.40 0.04
CA TRP A 442 -8.16 1.26 -1.13
C TRP A 442 -6.85 1.67 -1.80
#